data_AF-A0A401TWD2-F1
#
_entry.id   AF-A0A401TWD2-F1
#
_cell.length_a   1.000
_cell.length_b   1.000
_cell.length_c   1.000
_cell.angle_alpha   90.00
_cell.angle_beta   90.00
_cell.angle_gamma   90.00
#
_symmetry.space_group_name_H-M   'P 1'
#
loop_
_entity.id
_entity.type
_entity.pdbx_description
1 polymer ?
#
loop_
_entity_poly.entity_id
_entity_poly.type
_entity_poly.pdbx_seq_one_letter_code
_entity_poly.pdbx_strand_id
1 'polypeptide(L)' 'AAGVANGGKPIEDPPGVREGNGIKLYLAYLRDLDGNKICAMHRLP' A
#
# COMPACT_ATOMS: atom_id res chain seq x y z
N ALA A 1 -1.69 11.02 -2.24
CA ALA A 1 -1.96 9.90 -1.30
C ALA A 1 -3.38 10.03 -0.74
N ALA A 2 -4.36 9.34 -1.31
CA ALA A 2 -5.78 9.52 -0.96
C ALA A 2 -6.11 9.03 0.45
N GLY A 3 -5.65 7.84 0.84
CA GLY A 3 -5.94 7.29 2.17
C GLY A 3 -5.37 8.14 3.32
N VAL A 4 -4.16 8.70 3.14
CA VAL A 4 -3.57 9.64 4.13
C VAL A 4 -4.37 10.93 4.26
N ALA A 5 -4.84 11.49 3.14
CA ALA A 5 -5.68 12.68 3.14
C ALA A 5 -7.04 12.46 3.85
N ASN A 6 -7.48 11.20 4.01
CA ASN A 6 -8.71 10.81 4.72
C ASN A 6 -8.43 10.24 6.12
N GLY A 7 -7.27 10.53 6.70
CA GLY A 7 -6.94 10.17 8.09
C GLY A 7 -6.26 8.80 8.27
N GLY A 8 -6.01 8.07 7.18
CA GLY A 8 -5.18 6.86 7.23
C GLY A 8 -3.72 7.18 7.53
N LYS A 9 -3.02 6.27 8.19
CA LYS A 9 -1.59 6.44 8.54
C LYS A 9 -0.71 5.53 7.69
N PRO A 10 0.39 6.02 7.10
CA PRO A 10 1.41 5.14 6.53
C PRO A 10 2.03 4.29 7.65
N ILE A 11 2.26 3.00 7.38
CA ILE A 11 2.69 2.03 8.40
C ILE A 11 3.85 1.12 7.99
N GLU A 12 4.29 1.21 6.74
CA GLU A 12 5.43 0.45 6.22
C GLU A 12 6.27 1.37 5.33
N ASP A 13 7.15 0.76 4.54
CA ASP A 13 7.88 1.42 3.47
C ASP A 13 6.95 2.21 2.54
N PRO A 14 7.47 3.29 1.92
CA PRO A 14 6.72 4.07 0.95
C PRO A 14 6.10 3.20 -0.16
N PRO A 15 4.94 3.64 -0.71
CA PRO A 15 4.34 3.01 -1.88
C PRO A 15 5.34 2.84 -3.02
N GLY A 16 5.39 1.64 -3.60
CA GLY A 16 6.36 1.37 -4.67
C GLY A 16 6.27 -0.04 -5.23
N VAL A 17 7.09 -0.29 -6.24
CA VAL A 17 7.19 -1.60 -6.89
C VAL A 17 7.89 -2.58 -5.95
N ARG A 18 7.37 -3.80 -5.90
CA ARG A 18 7.96 -4.98 -5.30
C ARG A 18 7.96 -6.08 -6.36
N GLU A 19 9.07 -6.79 -6.47
CA GLU A 19 9.27 -7.82 -7.49
C GLU A 19 9.60 -9.16 -6.83
N GLY A 20 8.98 -10.22 -7.31
CA GLY A 20 9.22 -11.59 -6.84
C GLY A 20 8.47 -12.60 -7.70
N ASN A 21 9.04 -13.81 -7.87
CA ASN A 21 8.46 -14.89 -8.66
C ASN A 21 8.04 -14.48 -10.09
N GLY A 22 8.77 -13.56 -10.71
CA GLY A 22 8.48 -13.05 -12.05
C GLY A 22 7.27 -12.09 -12.13
N ILE A 23 6.74 -11.64 -11.00
CA ILE A 23 5.61 -10.69 -10.94
C ILE A 23 6.09 -9.38 -10.34
N LYS A 24 5.68 -8.26 -10.96
CA LYS A 24 5.86 -6.91 -10.43
C LYS A 24 4.54 -6.38 -9.86
N LEU A 25 4.54 -6.02 -8.59
CA LEU A 25 3.39 -5.46 -7.89
C LEU A 25 3.72 -4.05 -7.38
N TYR A 26 2.86 -3.09 -7.64
CA TYR A 26 2.88 -1.82 -6.91
C TYR A 26 2.06 -1.98 -5.63
N LEU A 27 2.71 -1.82 -4.48
CA LEU A 27 2.08 -2.00 -3.16
C LEU A 27 2.06 -0.68 -2.40
N ALA A 28 1.00 -0.45 -1.62
CA ALA A 28 0.88 0.65 -0.68
C ALA A 28 0.16 0.18 0.59
N TYR A 29 0.71 0.51 1.76
CA TYR A 29 0.17 0.10 3.06
C TYR A 29 -0.29 1.28 3.88
N LEU A 30 -1.46 1.14 4.50
CA LEU A 30 -2.03 2.12 5.41
C LEU A 30 -2.65 1.43 6.62
N ARG A 31 -2.72 2.16 7.74
CA ARG A 31 -3.66 1.88 8.82
C ARG A 31 -4.87 2.77 8.65
N ASP A 32 -6.06 2.19 8.69
CA ASP A 32 -7.29 2.99 8.74
C ASP A 32 -7.53 3.58 10.14
N LEU A 33 -8.65 4.28 10.29
CA LEU A 33 -9.07 4.92 11.53
C LEU A 33 -9.42 3.92 12.64
N ASP A 34 -9.82 2.71 12.26
CA ASP A 34 -10.18 1.62 13.16
C ASP A 34 -8.96 0.75 13.55
N GLY A 35 -7.78 1.07 13.01
CA GLY A 35 -6.54 0.37 13.31
C GLY A 35 -6.26 -0.84 12.42
N ASN A 36 -7.08 -1.09 11.39
CA ASN A 36 -6.88 -2.19 10.45
C ASN A 36 -5.71 -1.90 9.51
N LYS A 37 -4.93 -2.94 9.22
CA LYS A 37 -3.89 -2.89 8.20
C LYS A 37 -4.52 -3.12 6.82
N ILE A 38 -4.47 -2.09 5.97
CA ILE A 38 -4.96 -2.13 4.59
C ILE A 38 -3.77 -2.17 3.62
N CYS A 39 -3.91 -2.99 2.58
CA CYS A 39 -2.97 -3.08 1.47
C CYS A 39 -3.70 -2.78 0.15
N ALA A 40 -3.20 -1.81 -0.61
CA ALA A 40 -3.56 -1.63 -2.00
C ALA A 40 -2.51 -2.29 -2.89
N MET A 41 -2.96 -3.08 -3.87
CA MET A 41 -2.11 -3.84 -4.77
C MET A 41 -2.51 -3.60 -6.22
N HIS A 42 -1.53 -3.26 -7.06
CA HIS A 42 -1.70 -3.22 -8.51
C HIS A 42 -0.64 -4.11 -9.17
N ARG A 43 -1.09 -5.13 -9.91
CA ARG A 43 -0.21 -5.95 -10.73
C ARG A 43 0.19 -5.16 -11.97
N LEU A 44 1.49 -4.92 -12.12
CA LEU A 44 2.03 -4.25 -13.29
C LEU A 44 2.03 -5.20 -14.50
N PRO A 45 2.01 -4.65 -15.73
CA PRO A 45 2.10 -5.44 -16.95
C PRO A 45 3.34 -6.34 -17.01
#